data_AF-A0A9Q1KTZ9-F1
#
_entry.id   AF-A0A9Q1KTZ9-F1
#
_cell.length_a   1.000
_cell.length_b   1.000
_cell.length_c   1.000
_cell.angle_alpha   90.00
_cell.angle_beta   90.00
_cell.angle_gamma   90.00
#
_symmetry.space_group_name_H-M   'P 1'
#
loop_
_entity.id
_entity.type
_entity.pdbx_description
1 polymer ?
#
loop_
_entity_poly.entity_id
_entity_poly.type
_entity_poly.pdbx_seq_one_letter_code
_entity_poly.pdbx_strand_id
1 'polypeptide(L)'
;MDNYIDELINSLYVSCGSGHAQATLGADPTYAYGCYVQEFSALSTPQWLQPQSGEELGKTAWADCQTLYENTILQLNRTLSKADCTEFDQQTWVSTALTNLKTCKAGFIELGVHASESMLPFMSNNVSKLISNSLSLQSTNYSVTTQTQTYEERFPNWVSRHDRKLLQSKSAGDSANLVVAQYGSGNYKTIMEAINAANKRSGSGRFVIHVKSGVYKENVVIGNKMNNIMLVGDGMGKTIITGSKSVGGGSTTFNSATFAVTGDGFIARDITFRNTAGPQNHQAVALRVGSDLSVFYQCSIEGYQDTLYVHSQRQFFRQCNIYGIVDFIFGNAAVVLQNCNIYARKPMTSQKNTVTAQGRIDPNQDMGIVIHNSQILASLDLKPVTKNFPTYLGRPWKQYSRTVVMQTFLDGLINPAGWLEWDVATTEFIKTSCKATVYPDLCFNSLYTQANAIQTSPMLLANAALSVTLATARTTSAMVSQMSKDAGMRPREAGAMRDCLEVLRATVEELQQSITEMGDVKNSKNFGLQMNDIQTWVSAALTNEDTCMEGFGGKIMDGKLKTVVRGKIVNICHLTGNALALINSFASLHG
;
A
#
# COMPACT_ATOMS: atom_id res chain seq x y z
N MET A 1 11.02 -12.00 -13.02
CA MET A 1 10.26 -11.94 -11.76
C MET A 1 8.80 -12.31 -12.00
N ASP A 2 8.13 -11.78 -13.03
CA ASP A 2 6.73 -12.13 -13.36
C ASP A 2 6.50 -13.62 -13.64
N ASN A 3 7.32 -14.28 -14.48
CA ASN A 3 7.17 -15.73 -14.75
C ASN A 3 7.21 -16.60 -13.49
N TYR A 4 7.99 -16.20 -12.46
CA TYR A 4 8.15 -16.99 -11.23
C TYR A 4 7.01 -16.74 -10.24
N ILE A 5 6.48 -15.52 -10.17
CA ILE A 5 5.30 -15.22 -9.35
C ILE A 5 4.07 -15.87 -9.98
N ASP A 6 3.95 -15.87 -11.31
CA ASP A 6 2.88 -16.59 -12.01
C ASP A 6 2.99 -18.11 -11.77
N GLU A 7 4.20 -18.69 -11.78
CA GLU A 7 4.42 -20.11 -11.40
C GLU A 7 4.06 -20.40 -9.94
N LEU A 8 4.46 -19.55 -8.99
CA LEU A 8 4.08 -19.67 -7.57
C LEU A 8 2.56 -19.62 -7.40
N ILE A 9 1.87 -18.70 -8.06
CA ILE A 9 0.41 -18.58 -7.95
C ILE A 9 -0.31 -19.72 -8.66
N ASN A 10 0.20 -20.21 -9.79
CA ASN A 10 -0.31 -21.43 -10.42
C ASN A 10 -0.14 -22.65 -9.51
N SER A 11 0.92 -22.70 -8.70
CA SER A 11 1.13 -23.76 -7.71
C SER A 11 0.17 -23.68 -6.51
N LEU A 12 -0.31 -22.49 -6.15
CA LEU A 12 -1.41 -22.29 -5.18
C LEU A 12 -2.72 -22.87 -5.73
N TYR A 13 -2.98 -22.66 -7.03
CA TYR A 13 -4.14 -23.21 -7.73
C TYR A 13 -4.14 -24.75 -7.75
N VAL A 14 -2.97 -25.36 -7.96
CA VAL A 14 -2.80 -26.82 -8.00
C VAL A 14 -2.91 -27.44 -6.59
N SER A 15 -2.38 -26.77 -5.56
CA SER A 15 -2.41 -27.28 -4.18
C SER A 15 -3.80 -27.20 -3.54
N CYS A 16 -4.64 -26.23 -3.93
CA CYS A 16 -6.02 -26.10 -3.43
C CYS A 16 -7.02 -27.03 -4.15
N GLY A 17 -6.59 -27.76 -5.19
CA GLY A 17 -7.46 -28.49 -6.12
C GLY A 17 -7.47 -30.02 -5.99
N SER A 18 -7.17 -30.61 -4.84
CA SER A 18 -7.25 -32.07 -4.68
C SER A 18 -7.75 -32.53 -3.31
N GLY A 19 -8.97 -32.12 -2.96
CA GLY A 19 -9.77 -32.76 -1.91
C GLY A 19 -11.06 -33.34 -2.52
N HIS A 20 -11.17 -34.67 -2.55
CA HIS A 20 -12.31 -35.49 -3.00
C HIS A 20 -12.50 -35.72 -4.51
N ALA A 21 -11.75 -36.70 -5.03
CA ALA A 21 -12.30 -37.73 -5.91
C ALA A 21 -11.43 -39.01 -5.80
N GLN A 22 -11.73 -39.87 -4.84
CA GLN A 22 -11.36 -41.28 -4.94
C GLN A 22 -12.50 -42.00 -5.65
N ALA A 23 -12.26 -42.49 -6.87
CA ALA A 23 -12.60 -43.86 -7.27
C ALA A 23 -12.23 -44.12 -8.74
N THR A 24 -11.51 -45.23 -8.93
CA THR A 24 -11.34 -46.05 -10.14
C THR A 24 -10.17 -45.78 -11.10
N LEU A 25 -9.47 -46.91 -11.34
CA LEU A 25 -8.42 -47.23 -12.32
C LEU A 25 -6.99 -46.88 -11.92
N GLY A 26 -6.28 -47.94 -11.53
CA GLY A 26 -4.94 -47.91 -10.98
C GLY A 26 -3.85 -47.61 -12.02
N ALA A 27 -2.85 -46.88 -11.55
CA ALA A 27 -1.48 -46.98 -12.01
C ALA A 27 -0.55 -46.57 -10.85
N ASP A 28 0.51 -47.35 -10.73
CA ASP A 28 1.66 -47.37 -9.81
C ASP A 28 2.18 -45.99 -9.29
N PRO A 29 2.42 -45.80 -7.98
CA PRO A 29 2.88 -44.54 -7.41
C PRO A 29 4.41 -44.49 -7.27
N THR A 30 5.16 -44.59 -8.35
CA THR A 30 6.62 -44.40 -8.30
C THR A 30 7.17 -43.71 -9.55
N TYR A 31 6.75 -42.48 -9.87
CA TYR A 31 7.55 -41.57 -10.69
C TYR A 31 7.25 -40.09 -10.38
N ALA A 32 8.20 -39.48 -9.66
CA ALA A 32 8.71 -38.12 -9.82
C ALA A 32 7.76 -36.90 -9.76
N TYR A 33 7.57 -36.35 -8.55
CA TYR A 33 7.47 -34.90 -8.34
C TYR A 33 8.67 -34.42 -7.51
N GLY A 34 9.81 -34.30 -8.18
CA GLY A 34 10.96 -33.56 -7.67
C GLY A 34 10.91 -32.13 -8.19
N CYS A 35 10.33 -31.21 -7.42
CA CYS A 35 10.59 -29.78 -7.63
C CYS A 35 11.86 -29.42 -6.87
N TYR A 36 12.89 -29.06 -7.63
CA TYR A 36 14.20 -28.64 -7.18
C TYR A 36 14.11 -27.58 -6.07
N VAL A 37 14.58 -27.95 -4.88
CA VAL A 37 15.16 -27.00 -3.92
C VAL A 37 16.61 -26.84 -4.33
N GLN A 38 16.94 -25.76 -5.06
CA GLN A 38 18.31 -25.28 -5.20
C GLN A 38 18.35 -23.77 -4.92
N GLU A 39 19.00 -23.45 -3.79
CA GLU A 39 19.75 -22.24 -3.46
C GLU A 39 19.15 -20.86 -3.82
N PHE A 40 18.53 -20.26 -2.80
CA PHE A 40 18.04 -18.87 -2.74
C PHE A 40 19.13 -17.82 -2.47
N SER A 41 20.33 -17.94 -3.06
CA SER A 41 21.46 -17.04 -2.78
C SER A 41 21.92 -16.15 -3.95
N ALA A 42 21.23 -16.13 -5.10
CA ALA A 42 21.69 -15.40 -6.29
C ALA A 42 20.63 -14.57 -7.04
N LEU A 43 19.67 -13.94 -6.34
CA LEU A 43 18.84 -12.89 -6.92
C LEU A 43 19.22 -11.53 -6.33
N SER A 44 20.36 -11.01 -6.76
CA SER A 44 20.55 -9.56 -6.77
C SER A 44 19.63 -8.98 -7.83
N THR A 45 18.86 -7.95 -7.47
CA THR A 45 18.11 -7.11 -8.43
C THR A 45 19.07 -6.73 -9.56
N PRO A 46 18.83 -7.10 -10.83
CA PRO A 46 19.73 -6.74 -11.92
C PRO A 46 20.11 -5.26 -11.91
N GLN A 47 21.41 -4.97 -12.02
CA GLN A 47 21.98 -3.62 -11.84
C GLN A 47 21.43 -2.56 -12.83
N TRP A 48 20.77 -3.00 -13.91
CA TRP A 48 20.09 -2.18 -14.92
C TRP A 48 18.62 -1.83 -14.56
N LEU A 49 18.11 -2.26 -13.41
CA LEU A 49 16.76 -1.96 -12.90
C LEU A 49 16.68 -0.72 -12.00
N GLN A 50 17.81 -0.04 -11.76
CA GLN A 50 17.79 1.21 -11.01
C GLN A 50 17.29 2.35 -11.91
N PRO A 51 16.46 3.28 -11.41
CA PRO A 51 16.15 4.51 -12.13
C PRO A 51 17.46 5.17 -12.57
N GLN A 52 17.58 5.52 -13.86
CA GLN A 52 18.73 6.30 -14.32
C GLN A 52 18.83 7.59 -13.48
N SER A 53 20.06 8.01 -13.22
CA SER A 53 20.39 9.16 -12.37
C SER A 53 19.65 10.42 -12.82
N GLY A 54 18.64 10.86 -12.07
CA GLY A 54 17.94 12.11 -12.36
C GLY A 54 16.84 12.51 -11.36
N GLU A 55 16.01 11.59 -10.87
CA GLU A 55 14.89 11.92 -9.96
C GLU A 55 15.02 11.22 -8.61
N GLU A 56 15.46 11.93 -7.58
CA GLU A 56 15.64 11.40 -6.21
C GLU A 56 14.34 10.84 -5.60
N LEU A 57 13.19 11.41 -5.96
CA LEU A 57 11.87 10.94 -5.51
C LEU A 57 11.53 9.55 -6.07
N GLY A 58 11.82 9.31 -7.36
CA GLY A 58 11.61 8.00 -8.00
C GLY A 58 12.45 6.88 -7.36
N LYS A 59 13.69 7.19 -6.95
CA LYS A 59 14.56 6.25 -6.23
C LYS A 59 13.99 5.88 -4.85
N THR A 60 13.37 6.84 -4.17
CA THR A 60 12.78 6.63 -2.85
C THR A 60 11.59 5.67 -2.92
N ALA A 61 10.61 5.94 -3.80
CA ALA A 61 9.47 5.05 -4.00
C ALA A 61 9.89 3.66 -4.50
N TRP A 62 10.95 3.58 -5.32
CA TRP A 62 11.51 2.31 -5.78
C TRP A 62 12.07 1.44 -4.66
N ALA A 63 12.85 2.03 -3.75
CA ALA A 63 13.41 1.29 -2.61
C ALA A 63 12.31 0.71 -1.70
N ASP A 64 11.24 1.46 -1.48
CA ASP A 64 10.06 0.98 -0.74
C ASP A 64 9.39 -0.17 -1.48
N CYS A 65 9.17 0.00 -2.78
CA CYS A 65 8.55 -1.02 -3.60
C CYS A 65 9.34 -2.33 -3.61
N GLN A 66 10.67 -2.28 -3.72
CA GLN A 66 11.51 -3.47 -3.68
C GLN A 66 11.30 -4.23 -2.36
N THR A 67 11.32 -3.52 -1.23
CA THR A 67 11.04 -4.10 0.09
C THR A 67 9.66 -4.76 0.13
N LEU A 68 8.64 -4.09 -0.42
CA LEU A 68 7.27 -4.60 -0.45
C LEU A 68 7.11 -5.83 -1.34
N TYR A 69 7.82 -5.92 -2.47
CA TYR A 69 7.85 -7.12 -3.32
C TYR A 69 8.55 -8.29 -2.63
N GLU A 70 9.70 -8.06 -1.98
CA GLU A 70 10.36 -9.09 -1.18
C GLU A 70 9.42 -9.62 -0.07
N ASN A 71 8.69 -8.72 0.59
CA ASN A 71 7.67 -9.11 1.58
C ASN A 71 6.52 -9.89 0.96
N THR A 72 6.08 -9.52 -0.25
CA THR A 72 5.02 -10.21 -1.00
C THR A 72 5.43 -11.65 -1.30
N ILE A 73 6.63 -11.84 -1.85
CA ILE A 73 7.18 -13.17 -2.16
C ILE A 73 7.28 -14.02 -0.89
N LEU A 74 7.75 -13.42 0.22
CA LEU A 74 7.81 -14.13 1.51
C LEU A 74 6.44 -14.65 1.95
N GLN A 75 5.39 -13.83 1.87
CA GLN A 75 4.05 -14.25 2.29
C GLN A 75 3.45 -15.32 1.35
N LEU A 76 3.66 -15.20 0.04
CA LEU A 76 3.21 -16.21 -0.92
C LEU A 76 3.92 -17.55 -0.70
N ASN A 77 5.24 -17.54 -0.50
CA ASN A 77 6.02 -18.74 -0.19
C ASN A 77 5.58 -19.38 1.14
N ARG A 78 5.25 -18.57 2.16
CA ARG A 78 4.68 -19.08 3.41
C ARG A 78 3.35 -19.76 3.21
N THR A 79 2.47 -19.15 2.42
CA THR A 79 1.15 -19.71 2.07
C THR A 79 1.28 -21.07 1.36
N LEU A 80 2.31 -21.22 0.53
CA LEU A 80 2.60 -22.46 -0.21
C LEU A 80 3.32 -23.54 0.61
N SER A 81 3.93 -23.17 1.74
CA SER A 81 4.69 -24.12 2.53
C SER A 81 3.76 -25.12 3.24
N LYS A 82 4.12 -26.41 3.24
CA LYS A 82 3.37 -27.49 3.92
C LYS A 82 3.45 -27.45 5.46
N ALA A 83 3.85 -26.32 6.04
CA ALA A 83 3.95 -26.17 7.49
C ALA A 83 2.55 -26.14 8.13
N ASP A 84 2.47 -26.48 9.42
CA ASP A 84 1.27 -26.38 10.25
C ASP A 84 0.76 -24.92 10.31
N CYS A 85 0.04 -24.49 9.28
CA CYS A 85 -0.62 -23.19 9.18
C CYS A 85 -2.11 -23.40 9.02
N THR A 86 -2.90 -22.55 9.67
CA THR A 86 -4.36 -22.57 9.56
C THR A 86 -4.82 -21.90 8.27
N GLU A 87 -6.04 -22.18 7.82
CA GLU A 87 -6.66 -21.46 6.69
C GLU A 87 -6.69 -19.93 6.95
N PHE A 88 -6.86 -19.53 8.21
CA PHE A 88 -6.80 -18.14 8.63
C PHE A 88 -5.41 -17.52 8.45
N ASP A 89 -4.34 -18.27 8.77
CA ASP A 89 -2.97 -17.81 8.51
C ASP A 89 -2.74 -17.59 7.01
N GLN A 90 -3.18 -18.54 6.18
CA GLN A 90 -3.06 -18.44 4.73
C GLN A 90 -3.80 -17.21 4.19
N GLN A 91 -5.06 -17.00 4.60
CA GLN A 91 -5.83 -15.84 4.16
C GLN A 91 -5.19 -14.52 4.60
N THR A 92 -4.69 -14.44 5.84
CA THR A 92 -3.94 -13.28 6.35
C THR A 92 -2.71 -13.01 5.48
N TRP A 93 -1.90 -14.02 5.17
CA TRP A 93 -0.66 -13.86 4.40
C TRP A 93 -0.91 -13.46 2.95
N VAL A 94 -1.90 -14.07 2.28
CA VAL A 94 -2.32 -13.68 0.93
C VAL A 94 -2.90 -12.26 0.93
N SER A 95 -3.69 -11.89 1.94
CA SER A 95 -4.22 -10.53 2.12
C SER A 95 -3.10 -9.51 2.30
N THR A 96 -2.03 -9.87 3.02
CA THR A 96 -0.84 -9.04 3.19
C THR A 96 -0.05 -8.91 1.90
N ALA A 97 0.08 -9.98 1.11
CA ALA A 97 0.71 -9.93 -0.22
C ALA A 97 0.00 -8.91 -1.13
N LEU A 98 -1.34 -8.92 -1.18
CA LEU A 98 -2.10 -7.92 -1.93
C LEU A 98 -1.87 -6.50 -1.39
N THR A 99 -1.87 -6.34 -0.07
CA THR A 99 -1.63 -5.05 0.59
C THR A 99 -0.26 -4.49 0.22
N ASN A 100 0.80 -5.29 0.27
CA ASN A 100 2.16 -4.88 -0.09
C ASN A 100 2.24 -4.33 -1.52
N LEU A 101 1.67 -5.04 -2.50
CA LEU A 101 1.66 -4.60 -3.89
C LEU A 101 0.92 -3.27 -4.09
N LYS A 102 -0.21 -3.09 -3.39
CA LYS A 102 -0.98 -1.84 -3.44
C LYS A 102 -0.24 -0.69 -2.76
N THR A 103 0.46 -0.94 -1.66
CA THR A 103 1.32 0.05 -0.99
C THR A 103 2.48 0.48 -1.91
N CYS A 104 3.12 -0.45 -2.61
CA CYS A 104 4.19 -0.12 -3.57
C CYS A 104 3.65 0.86 -4.62
N LYS A 105 2.51 0.52 -5.25
CA LYS A 105 1.88 1.39 -6.25
C LYS A 105 1.52 2.77 -5.69
N ALA A 106 1.03 2.83 -4.46
CA ALA A 106 0.65 4.08 -3.81
C ALA A 106 1.86 5.02 -3.61
N GLY A 107 3.03 4.48 -3.26
CA GLY A 107 4.26 5.29 -3.05
C GLY A 107 4.69 6.07 -4.30
N PHE A 108 4.58 5.48 -5.49
CA PHE A 108 4.88 6.17 -6.75
C PHE A 108 3.87 7.29 -7.05
N ILE A 109 2.58 7.01 -6.87
CA ILE A 109 1.50 7.99 -7.08
C ILE A 109 1.67 9.17 -6.12
N GLU A 110 2.00 8.90 -4.86
CA GLU A 110 2.16 9.92 -3.81
C GLU A 110 3.28 10.91 -4.11
N LEU A 111 4.42 10.44 -4.65
CA LEU A 111 5.54 11.30 -5.01
C LEU A 111 5.42 11.94 -6.39
N GLY A 112 4.28 11.79 -7.07
CA GLY A 112 4.09 12.31 -8.43
C GLY A 112 5.01 11.67 -9.48
N VAL A 113 5.63 10.52 -9.15
CA VAL A 113 6.50 9.77 -10.04
C VAL A 113 5.59 8.95 -10.95
N HIS A 114 5.21 9.54 -12.08
CA HIS A 114 4.55 8.80 -13.14
C HIS A 114 5.49 7.70 -13.63
N ALA A 115 4.97 6.47 -13.74
CA ALA A 115 5.75 5.26 -14.01
C ALA A 115 6.82 5.51 -15.09
N SER A 116 8.06 5.70 -14.67
CA SER A 116 9.17 5.91 -15.58
C SER A 116 9.45 4.61 -16.33
N GLU A 117 10.14 4.75 -17.46
CA GLU A 117 10.62 3.70 -18.38
C GLU A 117 11.07 2.39 -17.72
N SER A 118 11.65 2.45 -16.52
CA SER A 118 12.19 1.29 -15.78
C SER A 118 11.20 0.59 -14.84
N MET A 119 10.09 1.23 -14.45
CA MET A 119 9.17 0.73 -13.40
C MET A 119 7.94 -0.02 -13.96
N LEU A 120 7.75 0.05 -15.27
CA LEU A 120 6.55 -0.36 -15.98
C LEU A 120 6.25 -1.86 -16.07
N PRO A 121 7.25 -2.76 -16.16
CA PRO A 121 7.00 -4.19 -16.09
C PRO A 121 6.41 -4.61 -14.73
N PHE A 122 6.89 -4.01 -13.64
CA PHE A 122 6.48 -4.37 -12.27
C PHE A 122 5.05 -3.95 -11.95
N MET A 123 4.64 -2.76 -12.38
CA MET A 123 3.32 -2.21 -12.07
C MET A 123 2.20 -2.71 -13.01
N SER A 124 2.55 -3.37 -14.11
CA SER A 124 1.61 -3.79 -15.15
C SER A 124 1.50 -5.31 -15.29
N ASN A 125 1.50 -6.04 -14.17
CA ASN A 125 1.29 -7.48 -14.15
C ASN A 125 -0.08 -7.86 -13.55
N ASN A 126 -0.50 -9.09 -13.79
CA ASN A 126 -1.78 -9.61 -13.30
C ASN A 126 -1.69 -10.14 -11.87
N VAL A 127 -0.53 -10.06 -11.20
CA VAL A 127 -0.29 -10.65 -9.87
C VAL A 127 -1.33 -10.19 -8.85
N SER A 128 -1.65 -8.89 -8.80
CA SER A 128 -2.66 -8.39 -7.86
C SER A 128 -4.07 -8.94 -8.13
N LYS A 129 -4.42 -9.22 -9.40
CA LYS A 129 -5.69 -9.86 -9.77
C LYS A 129 -5.69 -11.35 -9.43
N LEU A 130 -4.56 -12.02 -9.68
CA LEU A 130 -4.41 -13.44 -9.34
C LEU A 130 -4.51 -13.67 -7.82
N ILE A 131 -3.85 -12.82 -7.02
CA ILE A 131 -3.95 -12.86 -5.55
C ILE A 131 -5.40 -12.61 -5.10
N SER A 132 -6.10 -11.65 -5.71
CA SER A 132 -7.52 -11.38 -5.43
C SER A 132 -8.40 -12.60 -5.75
N ASN A 133 -8.18 -13.26 -6.89
CA ASN A 133 -8.86 -14.52 -7.22
C ASN A 133 -8.55 -15.61 -6.18
N SER A 134 -7.29 -15.78 -5.78
CA SER A 134 -6.91 -16.74 -4.74
C SER A 134 -7.64 -16.48 -3.41
N LEU A 135 -7.76 -15.21 -2.99
CA LEU A 135 -8.53 -14.84 -1.79
C LEU A 135 -10.01 -15.22 -1.93
N SER A 136 -10.60 -15.01 -3.11
CA SER A 136 -12.00 -15.37 -3.34
C SER A 136 -12.24 -16.88 -3.22
N LEU A 137 -11.31 -17.71 -3.73
CA LEU A 137 -11.40 -19.17 -3.64
C LEU A 137 -11.19 -19.69 -2.21
N GLN A 138 -10.33 -19.05 -1.43
CA GLN A 138 -10.15 -19.40 -0.02
C GLN A 138 -11.39 -19.04 0.82
N SER A 139 -12.07 -17.93 0.49
CA SER A 139 -13.22 -17.45 1.25
C SER A 139 -14.43 -18.40 1.20
N THR A 140 -14.57 -19.23 0.16
CA THR A 140 -15.72 -20.13 -0.03
C THR A 140 -15.68 -21.42 0.78
N ASN A 141 -14.53 -21.78 1.35
CA ASN A 141 -14.34 -23.03 2.12
C ASN A 141 -14.53 -22.87 3.63
N TYR A 142 -14.81 -21.67 4.12
CA TYR A 142 -14.93 -21.39 5.55
C TYR A 142 -16.18 -22.02 6.18
N SER A 143 -15.99 -23.17 6.83
CA SER A 143 -16.92 -23.67 7.84
C SER A 143 -16.60 -22.95 9.17
N VAL A 144 -17.44 -21.99 9.58
CA VAL A 144 -17.27 -21.30 10.87
C VAL A 144 -17.54 -22.29 12.00
N THR A 145 -16.50 -22.94 12.50
CA THR A 145 -16.56 -23.66 13.78
C THR A 145 -16.49 -22.61 14.89
N THR A 146 -17.65 -22.19 15.39
CA THR A 146 -17.76 -21.36 16.59
C THR A 146 -17.22 -22.15 17.80
N GLN A 147 -15.92 -22.03 18.05
CA GLN A 147 -15.38 -22.36 19.36
C GLN A 147 -15.76 -21.21 20.30
N THR A 148 -16.77 -21.44 21.13
CA THR A 148 -17.06 -20.61 22.31
C THR A 148 -15.90 -20.74 23.28
N GLN A 149 -14.87 -19.91 23.11
CA GLN A 149 -13.80 -19.78 24.10
C GLN A 149 -14.31 -18.90 25.24
N THR A 150 -14.30 -19.45 26.45
CA THR A 150 -14.57 -18.72 27.69
C THR A 150 -13.56 -17.59 27.84
N TYR A 151 -14.06 -16.36 27.89
CA TYR A 151 -13.29 -15.12 27.90
C TYR A 151 -12.60 -14.87 29.26
N GLU A 152 -11.77 -15.81 29.72
CA GLU A 152 -10.99 -15.66 30.96
C GLU A 152 -9.59 -15.06 30.70
N GLU A 153 -9.10 -15.08 29.46
CA GLU A 153 -7.73 -14.66 29.15
C GLU A 153 -7.64 -13.18 28.76
N ARG A 154 -6.88 -12.40 29.56
CA ARG A 154 -6.62 -10.97 29.33
C ARG A 154 -5.82 -10.66 28.05
N PHE A 155 -5.26 -11.64 27.36
CA PHE A 155 -4.42 -11.49 26.16
C PHE A 155 -4.86 -12.49 25.09
N PRO A 156 -4.59 -12.24 23.79
CA PRO A 156 -4.85 -13.22 22.75
C PRO A 156 -4.20 -14.59 23.03
N ASN A 157 -4.84 -15.67 22.59
CA ASN A 157 -4.40 -17.04 22.82
C ASN A 157 -3.00 -17.35 22.25
N TRP A 158 -2.62 -16.70 21.15
CA TRP A 158 -1.30 -16.82 20.53
C TRP A 158 -0.18 -16.17 21.34
N VAL A 159 -0.49 -15.29 22.29
CA VAL A 159 0.53 -14.72 23.20
C VAL A 159 0.93 -15.80 24.19
N SER A 160 2.17 -16.31 24.07
CA SER A 160 2.69 -17.38 24.91
C SER A 160 2.64 -17.04 26.41
N ARG A 161 2.56 -18.07 27.28
CA ARG A 161 2.62 -17.86 28.74
C ARG A 161 3.88 -17.11 29.18
N HIS A 162 5.01 -17.38 28.52
CA HIS A 162 6.28 -16.68 28.76
C HIS A 162 6.17 -15.19 28.43
N ASP A 163 5.64 -14.85 27.25
CA ASP A 163 5.46 -13.46 26.83
C ASP A 163 4.44 -12.72 27.70
N ARG A 164 3.35 -13.38 28.12
CA ARG A 164 2.39 -12.79 29.08
C ARG A 164 3.08 -12.43 30.40
N LYS A 165 3.95 -13.30 30.93
CA LYS A 165 4.75 -13.02 32.12
C LYS A 165 5.69 -11.83 31.90
N LEU A 166 6.35 -11.74 30.74
CA LEU A 166 7.19 -10.60 30.38
C LEU A 166 6.38 -9.31 30.25
N LEU A 167 5.17 -9.33 29.70
CA LEU A 167 4.30 -8.16 29.57
C LEU A 167 3.75 -7.67 30.91
N GLN A 168 3.50 -8.58 31.85
CA GLN A 168 2.93 -8.27 33.17
C GLN A 168 3.99 -8.03 34.26
N SER A 169 5.26 -8.32 33.99
CA SER A 169 6.35 -8.12 34.95
C SER A 169 6.61 -6.63 35.22
N LYS A 170 6.81 -6.25 36.48
CA LYS A 170 7.25 -4.89 36.86
C LYS A 170 8.72 -4.62 36.48
N SER A 171 9.52 -5.66 36.30
CA SER A 171 10.95 -5.57 35.97
C SER A 171 11.28 -6.39 34.73
N ALA A 172 10.54 -6.19 33.63
CA ALA A 172 10.83 -6.91 32.38
C ALA A 172 12.22 -6.59 31.81
N GLY A 173 12.81 -5.44 32.16
CA GLY A 173 14.20 -5.11 31.85
C GLY A 173 15.22 -6.09 32.46
N ASP A 174 14.89 -6.78 33.56
CA ASP A 174 15.80 -7.74 34.20
C ASP A 174 15.97 -9.01 33.36
N SER A 175 15.05 -9.27 32.42
CA SER A 175 15.15 -10.37 31.46
C SER A 175 15.84 -9.97 30.15
N ALA A 176 16.48 -8.79 30.11
CA ALA A 176 17.09 -8.27 28.90
C ALA A 176 18.31 -9.09 28.45
N ASN A 177 18.36 -9.40 27.16
CA ASN A 177 19.55 -9.92 26.50
C ASN A 177 20.55 -8.79 26.19
N LEU A 178 20.03 -7.60 25.86
CA LEU A 178 20.83 -6.40 25.60
C LEU A 178 20.19 -5.18 26.27
N VAL A 179 21.03 -4.25 26.73
CA VAL A 179 20.64 -2.97 27.30
C VAL A 179 21.13 -1.84 26.40
N VAL A 180 20.26 -0.91 26.05
CA VAL A 180 20.57 0.32 25.33
C VAL A 180 20.50 1.48 26.30
N ALA A 181 21.58 2.27 26.38
CA ALA A 181 21.68 3.43 27.25
C ALA A 181 22.56 4.51 26.62
N GLN A 182 22.02 5.71 26.38
CA GLN A 182 22.76 6.80 25.73
C GLN A 182 24.03 7.21 26.49
N TYR A 183 23.98 7.15 27.82
CA TYR A 183 25.05 7.62 28.72
C TYR A 183 25.91 6.49 29.31
N GLY A 184 26.09 5.38 28.58
CA GLY A 184 27.15 4.40 28.85
C GLY A 184 26.90 3.35 29.93
N SER A 185 25.67 3.26 30.47
CA SER A 185 25.28 2.23 31.46
C SER A 185 24.61 0.98 30.85
N GLY A 186 24.85 0.73 29.56
CA GLY A 186 24.27 -0.37 28.78
C GLY A 186 25.28 -0.91 27.75
N ASN A 187 24.89 -1.94 27.02
CA ASN A 187 25.71 -2.58 25.98
C ASN A 187 25.89 -1.68 24.74
N TYR A 188 24.86 -0.91 24.37
CA TYR A 188 24.85 -0.04 23.18
C TYR A 188 24.31 1.35 23.49
N LYS A 189 24.66 2.35 22.68
CA LYS A 189 24.19 3.73 22.84
C LYS A 189 22.93 4.01 22.03
N THR A 190 22.77 3.32 20.90
CA THR A 190 21.63 3.45 20.00
C THR A 190 20.83 2.15 19.94
N ILE A 191 19.56 2.26 19.56
CA ILE A 191 18.67 1.11 19.42
C ILE A 191 19.09 0.31 18.19
N MET A 192 19.45 0.97 17.09
CA MET A 192 19.88 0.28 15.87
C MET A 192 21.15 -0.58 16.07
N GLU A 193 22.11 -0.15 16.90
CA GLU A 193 23.27 -0.98 17.26
C GLU A 193 22.85 -2.28 17.98
N ALA A 194 21.92 -2.19 18.93
CA ALA A 194 21.39 -3.37 19.63
C ALA A 194 20.60 -4.28 18.70
N ILE A 195 19.82 -3.73 17.76
CA ILE A 195 19.12 -4.51 16.71
C ILE A 195 20.14 -5.24 15.82
N ASN A 196 21.19 -4.55 15.39
CA ASN A 196 22.26 -5.16 14.57
C ASN A 196 22.99 -6.28 15.31
N ALA A 197 23.19 -6.14 16.62
CA ALA A 197 23.75 -7.19 17.46
C ALA A 197 22.77 -8.37 17.63
N ALA A 198 21.49 -8.08 17.89
CA ALA A 198 20.45 -9.09 17.99
C ALA A 198 20.32 -9.90 16.69
N ASN A 199 20.56 -9.30 15.52
CA ASN A 199 20.53 -9.99 14.22
C ASN A 199 21.62 -11.06 14.06
N LYS A 200 22.64 -11.04 14.91
CA LYS A 200 23.73 -12.04 14.93
C LYS A 200 23.48 -13.15 15.96
N ARG A 201 22.33 -13.15 16.64
CA ARG A 201 22.02 -14.13 17.68
C ARG A 201 21.85 -15.54 17.11
N SER A 202 22.17 -16.53 17.93
CA SER A 202 21.81 -17.93 17.69
C SER A 202 20.44 -18.25 18.28
N GLY A 203 19.62 -18.99 17.55
CA GLY A 203 18.29 -19.43 17.99
C GLY A 203 17.15 -18.48 17.62
N SER A 204 15.92 -18.96 17.81
CA SER A 204 14.67 -18.30 17.39
C SER A 204 13.80 -17.80 18.55
N GLY A 205 14.27 -17.95 19.80
CA GLY A 205 13.54 -17.54 20.99
C GLY A 205 13.35 -16.02 21.11
N ARG A 206 12.48 -15.63 22.06
CA ARG A 206 12.24 -14.23 22.45
C ARG A 206 13.57 -13.55 22.80
N PHE A 207 13.87 -12.44 22.13
CA PHE A 207 15.08 -11.66 22.36
C PHE A 207 14.70 -10.26 22.88
N VAL A 208 14.98 -10.01 24.15
CA VAL A 208 14.57 -8.82 24.89
C VAL A 208 15.68 -7.77 24.86
N ILE A 209 15.36 -6.57 24.39
CA ILE A 209 16.23 -5.39 24.40
C ILE A 209 15.60 -4.37 25.33
N HIS A 210 16.28 -4.07 26.43
CA HIS A 210 15.89 -3.02 27.36
C HIS A 210 16.47 -1.69 26.93
N VAL A 211 15.60 -0.71 26.64
CA VAL A 211 15.97 0.63 26.23
C VAL A 211 15.70 1.58 27.39
N LYS A 212 16.79 2.00 28.06
CA LYS A 212 16.70 2.91 29.21
C LYS A 212 16.07 4.25 28.83
N SER A 213 15.65 4.99 29.85
CA SER A 213 15.11 6.34 29.70
C SER A 213 16.06 7.26 28.92
N GLY A 214 15.48 8.07 28.04
CA GLY A 214 16.23 8.90 27.10
C GLY A 214 15.41 9.24 25.85
N VAL A 215 15.92 10.20 25.08
CA VAL A 215 15.35 10.61 23.79
C VAL A 215 16.26 10.16 22.67
N TYR A 216 15.88 9.07 22.01
CA TYR A 216 16.60 8.41 20.93
C TYR A 216 16.16 9.00 19.59
N LYS A 217 16.98 9.90 19.04
CA LYS A 217 16.76 10.52 17.72
C LYS A 217 17.29 9.62 16.61
N GLU A 218 16.52 8.58 16.26
CA GLU A 218 16.89 7.59 15.25
C GLU A 218 15.65 7.06 14.53
N ASN A 219 15.81 6.75 13.23
CA ASN A 219 14.83 5.97 12.48
C ASN A 219 15.23 4.49 12.52
N VAL A 220 14.39 3.63 13.07
CA VAL A 220 14.69 2.21 13.29
C VAL A 220 13.83 1.33 12.39
N VAL A 221 14.46 0.36 11.73
CA VAL A 221 13.77 -0.63 10.88
C VAL A 221 14.16 -2.05 11.30
N ILE A 222 13.16 -2.86 11.66
CA ILE A 222 13.31 -4.29 11.98
C ILE A 222 12.64 -5.11 10.86
N GLY A 223 13.44 -5.70 9.99
CA GLY A 223 12.96 -6.47 8.83
C GLY A 223 12.50 -7.90 9.14
N ASN A 224 11.98 -8.60 8.13
CA ASN A 224 11.34 -9.93 8.25
C ASN A 224 12.26 -11.06 8.73
N LYS A 225 13.57 -10.85 8.69
CA LYS A 225 14.56 -11.84 9.19
C LYS A 225 14.69 -11.80 10.72
N MET A 226 14.06 -10.83 11.37
CA MET A 226 14.22 -10.52 12.78
C MET A 226 12.95 -10.78 13.59
N ASN A 227 12.61 -12.05 13.77
CA ASN A 227 11.42 -12.47 14.50
C ASN A 227 11.63 -12.47 16.03
N ASN A 228 10.57 -12.37 16.82
CA ASN A 228 10.57 -12.50 18.28
C ASN A 228 11.44 -11.47 19.02
N ILE A 229 11.70 -10.30 18.42
CA ILE A 229 12.30 -9.17 19.14
C ILE A 229 11.28 -8.57 20.11
N MET A 230 11.73 -8.24 21.32
CA MET A 230 10.96 -7.46 22.28
C MET A 230 11.73 -6.22 22.70
N LEU A 231 11.12 -5.04 22.55
CA LEU A 231 11.63 -3.80 23.13
C LEU A 231 10.91 -3.50 24.44
N VAL A 232 11.67 -3.19 25.48
CA VAL A 232 11.16 -2.78 26.79
C VAL A 232 11.76 -1.42 27.13
N GLY A 233 10.93 -0.40 27.31
CA GLY A 233 11.37 0.90 27.82
C GLY A 233 11.26 1.04 29.33
N ASP A 234 11.72 2.17 29.87
CA ASP A 234 11.57 2.54 31.29
C ASP A 234 10.21 3.21 31.60
N GLY A 235 9.34 3.37 30.58
CA GLY A 235 8.01 3.95 30.69
C GLY A 235 7.63 4.84 29.50
N MET A 236 6.33 4.91 29.21
CA MET A 236 5.78 5.93 28.30
C MET A 236 6.22 7.33 28.75
N GLY A 237 6.66 8.17 27.81
CA GLY A 237 7.20 9.50 28.09
C GLY A 237 8.62 9.53 28.71
N LYS A 238 9.19 8.38 29.09
CA LYS A 238 10.57 8.28 29.63
C LYS A 238 11.56 7.75 28.59
N THR A 239 11.19 6.67 27.90
CA THR A 239 11.96 6.15 26.76
C THR A 239 11.24 6.55 25.47
N ILE A 240 11.86 7.43 24.69
CA ILE A 240 11.26 8.04 23.50
C ILE A 240 12.14 7.78 22.28
N ILE A 241 11.61 7.12 21.26
CA ILE A 241 12.20 7.03 19.93
C ILE A 241 11.54 8.08 19.05
N THR A 242 12.33 8.98 18.45
CA THR A 242 11.80 10.14 17.73
C THR A 242 12.48 10.38 16.38
N GLY A 243 11.68 10.73 15.38
CA GLY A 243 12.12 11.15 14.05
C GLY A 243 11.22 12.25 13.49
N SER A 244 11.47 12.69 12.26
CA SER A 244 10.70 13.79 11.63
C SER A 244 10.57 13.65 10.11
N LYS A 245 10.74 12.44 9.57
CA LYS A 245 10.51 12.18 8.14
C LYS A 245 9.03 12.35 7.81
N SER A 246 8.74 12.86 6.62
CA SER A 246 7.38 13.16 6.17
C SER A 246 7.31 13.26 4.65
N VAL A 247 6.08 13.23 4.12
CA VAL A 247 5.83 13.44 2.69
C VAL A 247 6.16 14.86 2.26
N GLY A 248 5.82 15.86 3.07
CA GLY A 248 6.26 17.24 2.83
C GLY A 248 7.79 17.41 2.80
N GLY A 249 8.53 16.48 3.40
CA GLY A 249 9.99 16.40 3.37
C GLY A 249 10.58 15.46 2.31
N GLY A 250 9.79 14.98 1.35
CA GLY A 250 10.25 14.13 0.24
C GLY A 250 10.37 12.63 0.54
N SER A 251 9.91 12.17 1.71
CA SER A 251 9.76 10.72 1.97
C SER A 251 8.43 10.22 1.41
N THR A 252 8.29 8.92 1.14
CA THR A 252 6.94 8.34 1.04
C THR A 252 6.31 8.22 2.42
N THR A 253 5.00 8.07 2.50
CA THR A 253 4.29 7.72 3.74
C THR A 253 4.87 6.43 4.35
N PHE A 254 5.16 5.42 3.52
CA PHE A 254 5.73 4.14 3.97
C PHE A 254 7.12 4.29 4.63
N ASN A 255 7.98 5.13 4.05
CA ASN A 255 9.35 5.37 4.53
C ASN A 255 9.45 6.52 5.55
N SER A 256 8.37 7.25 5.78
CA SER A 256 8.32 8.33 6.78
C SER A 256 8.37 7.82 8.23
N ALA A 257 8.18 6.51 8.43
CA ALA A 257 8.12 5.88 9.74
C ALA A 257 9.37 6.17 10.60
N THR A 258 9.16 6.68 11.81
CA THR A 258 10.23 6.75 12.82
C THR A 258 10.65 5.36 13.27
N PHE A 259 9.67 4.48 13.51
CA PHE A 259 9.92 3.08 13.81
C PHE A 259 9.11 2.20 12.87
N ALA A 260 9.77 1.26 12.18
CA ALA A 260 9.12 0.30 11.30
C ALA A 260 9.50 -1.13 11.67
N VAL A 261 8.51 -2.02 11.75
CA VAL A 261 8.74 -3.43 12.08
C VAL A 261 7.90 -4.36 11.21
N THR A 262 8.56 -5.40 10.68
CA THR A 262 7.94 -6.44 9.87
C THR A 262 8.36 -7.86 10.26
N GLY A 263 9.39 -8.04 11.11
CA GLY A 263 9.70 -9.34 11.71
C GLY A 263 8.62 -9.79 12.69
N ASP A 264 8.18 -11.04 12.60
CA ASP A 264 7.00 -11.56 13.31
C ASP A 264 7.20 -11.68 14.82
N GLY A 265 6.08 -11.70 15.55
CA GLY A 265 6.07 -11.87 17.00
C GLY A 265 6.70 -10.68 17.73
N PHE A 266 6.81 -9.51 17.08
CA PHE A 266 7.41 -8.34 17.71
C PHE A 266 6.60 -7.89 18.93
N ILE A 267 7.30 -7.53 20.01
CA ILE A 267 6.67 -6.96 21.20
C ILE A 267 7.33 -5.62 21.53
N ALA A 268 6.52 -4.61 21.85
CA ALA A 268 6.98 -3.40 22.50
C ALA A 268 6.21 -3.15 23.79
N ARG A 269 6.91 -2.71 24.83
CA ARG A 269 6.27 -2.21 26.06
C ARG A 269 6.97 -1.00 26.64
N ASP A 270 6.18 -0.16 27.33
CA ASP A 270 6.68 0.96 28.14
C ASP A 270 7.58 1.94 27.37
N ILE A 271 7.24 2.20 26.10
CA ILE A 271 8.06 3.02 25.18
C ILE A 271 7.19 3.97 24.35
N THR A 272 7.78 5.08 23.93
CA THR A 272 7.14 6.10 23.08
C THR A 272 7.74 6.10 21.68
N PHE A 273 6.90 6.01 20.65
CA PHE A 273 7.27 6.21 19.25
C PHE A 273 6.71 7.55 18.79
N ARG A 274 7.56 8.46 18.29
CA ARG A 274 7.15 9.83 17.96
C ARG A 274 7.64 10.29 16.59
N ASN A 275 6.76 10.91 15.82
CA ASN A 275 7.15 11.72 14.67
C ASN A 275 6.86 13.21 14.93
N THR A 276 7.88 14.06 14.82
CA THR A 276 7.82 15.50 15.12
C THR A 276 7.75 16.38 13.88
N ALA A 277 7.43 15.85 12.69
CA ALA A 277 7.34 16.65 11.47
C ALA A 277 6.34 17.81 11.59
N GLY A 278 5.22 17.61 12.30
CA GLY A 278 4.18 18.62 12.45
C GLY A 278 3.09 18.54 11.37
N PRO A 279 1.93 19.16 11.60
CA PRO A 279 0.76 19.02 10.72
C PRO A 279 0.94 19.70 9.35
N GLN A 280 1.86 20.66 9.23
CA GLN A 280 2.20 21.35 7.99
C GLN A 280 2.99 20.49 7.00
N ASN A 281 3.57 19.38 7.46
CA ASN A 281 4.42 18.50 6.67
C ASN A 281 3.66 17.28 6.10
N HIS A 282 2.33 17.31 6.15
CA HIS A 282 1.44 16.25 5.66
C HIS A 282 1.72 14.90 6.36
N GLN A 283 1.67 13.78 5.63
CA GLN A 283 1.81 12.43 6.19
C GLN A 283 3.19 12.24 6.85
N ALA A 284 3.21 11.78 8.11
CA ALA A 284 4.43 11.60 8.88
C ALA A 284 4.26 10.49 9.94
N VAL A 285 4.69 9.28 9.61
CA VAL A 285 4.44 8.09 10.42
C VAL A 285 5.35 8.02 11.65
N ALA A 286 4.78 7.80 12.83
CA ALA A 286 5.54 7.54 14.06
C ALA A 286 5.88 6.04 14.17
N LEU A 287 4.90 5.18 13.94
CA LEU A 287 5.04 3.73 14.03
C LEU A 287 4.38 3.05 12.82
N ARG A 288 5.14 2.23 12.10
CA ARG A 288 4.63 1.34 11.04
C ARG A 288 4.80 -0.12 11.42
N VAL A 289 3.71 -0.88 11.37
CA VAL A 289 3.69 -2.29 11.78
C VAL A 289 3.18 -3.16 10.63
N GLY A 290 4.02 -4.07 10.16
CA GLY A 290 3.67 -5.17 9.26
C GLY A 290 4.15 -6.52 9.81
N SER A 291 4.26 -6.63 11.13
CA SER A 291 4.70 -7.81 11.89
C SER A 291 3.49 -8.63 12.30
N ASP A 292 3.45 -9.91 11.95
CA ASP A 292 2.38 -10.80 12.34
C ASP A 292 2.48 -11.21 13.81
N LEU A 293 1.34 -11.37 14.47
CA LEU A 293 1.26 -11.70 15.90
C LEU A 293 2.05 -10.71 16.78
N SER A 294 1.98 -9.42 16.47
CA SER A 294 2.70 -8.37 17.20
C SER A 294 1.89 -7.78 18.37
N VAL A 295 2.58 -7.41 19.46
CA VAL A 295 1.96 -6.82 20.67
C VAL A 295 2.60 -5.47 21.01
N PHE A 296 1.77 -4.47 21.30
CA PHE A 296 2.17 -3.19 21.86
C PHE A 296 1.44 -2.99 23.18
N TYR A 297 2.15 -2.87 24.28
CA TYR A 297 1.57 -2.82 25.62
C TYR A 297 2.10 -1.63 26.42
N GLN A 298 1.22 -0.73 26.83
CA GLN A 298 1.63 0.52 27.51
C GLN A 298 2.65 1.30 26.66
N CYS A 299 2.34 1.51 25.38
CA CYS A 299 3.14 2.34 24.48
C CYS A 299 2.44 3.69 24.23
N SER A 300 3.23 4.73 23.98
CA SER A 300 2.71 6.01 23.45
C SER A 300 3.10 6.12 21.98
N ILE A 301 2.15 6.41 21.09
CA ILE A 301 2.38 6.63 19.66
C ILE A 301 1.92 8.05 19.33
N GLU A 302 2.86 8.90 18.95
CA GLU A 302 2.66 10.35 18.93
C GLU A 302 3.01 10.95 17.57
N GLY A 303 2.05 11.62 16.94
CA GLY A 303 2.25 12.32 15.69
C GLY A 303 1.15 13.34 15.41
N TYR A 304 0.93 13.57 14.10
CA TYR A 304 -0.13 14.41 13.56
C TYR A 304 -0.90 13.60 12.51
N GLN A 305 -0.68 13.85 11.22
CA GLN A 305 -1.28 13.08 10.14
C GLN A 305 -0.55 11.73 9.99
N ASP A 306 -1.32 10.66 9.81
CA ASP A 306 -0.81 9.30 9.55
C ASP A 306 0.10 8.75 10.66
N THR A 307 -0.26 8.99 11.92
CA THR A 307 0.61 8.68 13.09
C THR A 307 0.93 7.19 13.24
N LEU A 308 -0.09 6.34 13.25
CA LEU A 308 0.03 4.89 13.44
C LEU A 308 -0.39 4.15 12.17
N TYR A 309 0.61 3.61 11.46
CA TYR A 309 0.40 2.83 10.25
C TYR A 309 0.32 1.33 10.60
N VAL A 310 -0.90 0.85 10.86
CA VAL A 310 -1.24 -0.58 11.00
C VAL A 310 -1.27 -1.23 9.62
N HIS A 311 -0.10 -1.36 9.00
CA HIS A 311 0.07 -1.67 7.57
C HIS A 311 -0.61 -2.99 7.16
N SER A 312 -0.26 -4.10 7.78
CA SER A 312 -0.71 -5.45 7.40
C SER A 312 -0.54 -6.47 8.54
N GLN A 313 -0.96 -7.73 8.34
CA GLN A 313 -0.88 -8.83 9.33
C GLN A 313 -1.74 -8.62 10.59
N ARG A 314 -1.56 -9.48 11.62
CA ARG A 314 -2.35 -9.46 12.87
C ARG A 314 -1.61 -8.73 13.99
N GLN A 315 -2.30 -7.81 14.64
CA GLN A 315 -1.69 -6.88 15.60
C GLN A 315 -2.57 -6.64 16.82
N PHE A 316 -1.96 -6.49 17.99
CA PHE A 316 -2.67 -6.22 19.25
C PHE A 316 -2.05 -5.06 20.01
N PHE A 317 -2.81 -3.97 20.19
CA PHE A 317 -2.43 -2.81 20.99
C PHE A 317 -3.25 -2.80 22.25
N ARG A 318 -2.60 -2.65 23.41
CA ARG A 318 -3.28 -2.63 24.69
C ARG A 318 -2.72 -1.61 25.66
N GLN A 319 -3.62 -0.84 26.29
CA GLN A 319 -3.23 0.21 27.25
C GLN A 319 -2.28 1.26 26.64
N CYS A 320 -2.39 1.49 25.34
CA CYS A 320 -1.58 2.46 24.64
C CYS A 320 -2.23 3.85 24.63
N ASN A 321 -1.41 4.89 24.53
CA ASN A 321 -1.85 6.24 24.21
C ASN A 321 -1.53 6.52 22.73
N ILE A 322 -2.50 6.96 21.94
CA ILE A 322 -2.31 7.24 20.51
C ILE A 322 -2.78 8.66 20.22
N TYR A 323 -1.95 9.48 19.58
CA TYR A 323 -2.23 10.89 19.35
C TYR A 323 -2.11 11.26 17.87
N GLY A 324 -3.08 12.00 17.32
CA GLY A 324 -2.94 12.53 15.96
C GLY A 324 -4.08 13.44 15.53
N ILE A 325 -4.12 13.75 14.22
CA ILE A 325 -5.12 14.65 13.62
C ILE A 325 -5.92 13.95 12.51
N VAL A 326 -5.38 13.89 11.30
CA VAL A 326 -5.99 13.28 10.12
C VAL A 326 -5.49 11.85 10.00
N ASP A 327 -6.42 10.91 9.83
CA ASP A 327 -6.18 9.50 9.48
C ASP A 327 -5.13 8.82 10.38
N PHE A 328 -5.11 9.19 11.65
CA PHE A 328 -3.94 8.92 12.49
C PHE A 328 -3.83 7.46 12.97
N ILE A 329 -4.85 6.63 12.70
CA ILE A 329 -4.77 5.17 12.74
C ILE A 329 -5.24 4.64 11.38
N PHE A 330 -4.31 4.19 10.54
CA PHE A 330 -4.61 3.83 9.16
C PHE A 330 -3.85 2.59 8.70
N GLY A 331 -4.32 1.97 7.62
CA GLY A 331 -3.71 0.78 7.03
C GLY A 331 -4.70 -0.37 6.83
N ASN A 332 -4.17 -1.57 6.60
CA ASN A 332 -4.95 -2.75 6.23
C ASN A 332 -4.50 -3.99 7.01
N ALA A 333 -4.18 -3.83 8.29
CA ALA A 333 -3.98 -4.93 9.23
C ALA A 333 -5.32 -5.50 9.76
N ALA A 334 -5.26 -6.69 10.35
CA ALA A 334 -6.25 -7.19 11.29
C ALA A 334 -5.81 -6.79 12.70
N VAL A 335 -6.33 -5.66 13.20
CA VAL A 335 -5.84 -5.05 14.43
C VAL A 335 -6.93 -4.82 15.47
N VAL A 336 -6.61 -5.13 16.72
CA VAL A 336 -7.43 -4.79 17.88
C VAL A 336 -6.68 -3.81 18.78
N LEU A 337 -7.31 -2.67 19.07
CA LEU A 337 -6.86 -1.67 20.04
C LEU A 337 -7.76 -1.77 21.26
N GLN A 338 -7.22 -2.29 22.35
CA GLN A 338 -7.99 -2.60 23.57
C GLN A 338 -7.52 -1.78 24.77
N ASN A 339 -8.45 -1.19 25.53
CA ASN A 339 -8.12 -0.38 26.71
C ASN A 339 -7.16 0.78 26.40
N CYS A 340 -7.20 1.31 25.18
CA CYS A 340 -6.33 2.40 24.76
C CYS A 340 -6.98 3.76 25.03
N ASN A 341 -6.14 4.79 25.18
CA ASN A 341 -6.59 6.18 25.12
C ASN A 341 -6.18 6.76 23.76
N ILE A 342 -7.15 7.25 23.01
CA ILE A 342 -7.00 7.74 21.65
C ILE A 342 -7.32 9.23 21.66
N TYR A 343 -6.32 10.06 21.39
CA TYR A 343 -6.38 11.51 21.55
C TYR A 343 -6.34 12.22 20.20
N ALA A 344 -7.45 12.86 19.81
CA ALA A 344 -7.45 13.78 18.70
C ALA A 344 -6.83 15.12 19.12
N ARG A 345 -5.91 15.64 18.30
CA ARG A 345 -5.16 16.89 18.54
C ARG A 345 -5.75 18.06 17.79
N LYS A 346 -5.28 19.27 18.11
CA LYS A 346 -5.66 20.47 17.37
C LYS A 346 -5.00 20.42 15.98
N PRO A 347 -5.77 20.36 14.87
CA PRO A 347 -5.22 20.34 13.52
C PRO A 347 -4.95 21.77 13.03
N MET A 348 -4.52 21.91 11.77
CA MET A 348 -4.45 23.22 11.11
C MET A 348 -5.86 23.77 10.82
N THR A 349 -5.96 25.06 10.57
CA THR A 349 -7.21 25.70 10.13
C THR A 349 -7.82 24.96 8.94
N SER A 350 -9.15 24.78 8.95
CA SER A 350 -9.93 24.06 7.92
C SER A 350 -9.73 22.55 7.84
N GLN A 351 -8.79 21.96 8.56
CA GLN A 351 -8.68 20.50 8.66
C GLN A 351 -9.74 19.93 9.60
N LYS A 352 -10.13 18.68 9.31
CA LYS A 352 -11.01 17.86 10.15
C LYS A 352 -10.18 16.71 10.71
N ASN A 353 -10.43 16.32 11.96
CA ASN A 353 -9.79 15.13 12.52
C ASN A 353 -10.55 13.87 12.12
N THR A 354 -9.80 12.80 11.82
CA THR A 354 -10.34 11.47 11.53
C THR A 354 -9.51 10.45 12.30
N VAL A 355 -10.15 9.71 13.20
CA VAL A 355 -9.44 8.73 14.03
C VAL A 355 -8.91 7.58 13.18
N THR A 356 -9.75 7.01 12.32
CA THR A 356 -9.35 5.89 11.46
C THR A 356 -9.45 6.17 9.97
N ALA A 357 -8.56 5.56 9.19
CA ALA A 357 -8.66 5.46 7.73
C ALA A 357 -8.31 4.05 7.27
N GLN A 358 -9.29 3.14 7.37
CA GLN A 358 -9.04 1.73 7.10
C GLN A 358 -9.02 1.46 5.59
N GLY A 359 -8.00 0.71 5.14
CA GLY A 359 -7.61 0.58 3.75
C GLY A 359 -7.86 -0.79 3.13
N ARG A 360 -8.96 -1.49 3.45
CA ARG A 360 -9.28 -2.78 2.81
C ARG A 360 -9.71 -2.61 1.36
N ILE A 361 -9.05 -3.33 0.46
CA ILE A 361 -9.17 -3.15 -1.00
C ILE A 361 -9.96 -4.28 -1.67
N ASP A 362 -10.04 -5.43 -1.01
CA ASP A 362 -10.76 -6.60 -1.52
C ASP A 362 -11.69 -7.15 -0.42
N PRO A 363 -12.96 -7.49 -0.74
CA PRO A 363 -13.93 -7.93 0.25
C PRO A 363 -13.53 -9.26 0.93
N ASN A 364 -12.72 -10.08 0.25
CA ASN A 364 -12.25 -11.37 0.71
C ASN A 364 -11.02 -11.26 1.64
N GLN A 365 -10.51 -10.05 1.89
CA GLN A 365 -9.50 -9.83 2.93
C GLN A 365 -10.15 -9.90 4.32
N ASP A 366 -9.46 -10.57 5.24
CA ASP A 366 -9.82 -10.75 6.66
C ASP A 366 -9.44 -9.54 7.55
N MET A 367 -8.96 -8.46 6.94
CA MET A 367 -8.42 -7.27 7.62
C MET A 367 -9.48 -6.30 8.15
N GLY A 368 -9.12 -5.47 9.13
CA GLY A 368 -10.01 -4.49 9.75
C GLY A 368 -9.43 -3.88 11.02
N ILE A 369 -9.96 -2.72 11.41
CA ILE A 369 -9.60 -2.03 12.66
C ILE A 369 -10.73 -2.24 13.68
N VAL A 370 -10.40 -2.75 14.87
CA VAL A 370 -11.33 -2.88 15.98
C VAL A 370 -10.84 -2.06 17.17
N ILE A 371 -11.62 -1.08 17.60
CA ILE A 371 -11.38 -0.30 18.82
C ILE A 371 -12.34 -0.83 19.89
N HIS A 372 -11.78 -1.42 20.94
CA HIS A 372 -12.53 -2.16 21.96
C HIS A 372 -12.20 -1.64 23.36
N ASN A 373 -13.23 -1.42 24.19
CA ASN A 373 -13.07 -1.03 25.60
C ASN A 373 -12.07 0.12 25.81
N SER A 374 -12.07 1.10 24.91
CA SER A 374 -11.08 2.19 24.86
C SER A 374 -11.75 3.53 25.16
N GLN A 375 -10.98 4.62 25.06
CA GLN A 375 -11.50 5.99 25.17
C GLN A 375 -11.03 6.81 23.97
N ILE A 376 -11.94 7.55 23.33
CA ILE A 376 -11.61 8.53 22.28
C ILE A 376 -11.89 9.93 22.84
N LEU A 377 -10.83 10.72 22.99
CA LEU A 377 -10.79 11.94 23.78
C LEU A 377 -10.18 13.10 22.97
N ALA A 378 -10.51 14.34 23.35
CA ALA A 378 -9.74 15.50 22.91
C ALA A 378 -8.46 15.66 23.74
N SER A 379 -7.32 15.89 23.09
CA SER A 379 -6.10 16.31 23.79
C SER A 379 -6.26 17.71 24.38
N LEU A 380 -5.31 18.09 25.25
CA LEU A 380 -5.36 19.36 26.00
C LEU A 380 -5.44 20.60 25.09
N ASP A 381 -4.78 20.58 23.93
CA ASP A 381 -4.78 21.66 22.94
C ASP A 381 -6.05 21.70 22.07
N LEU A 382 -6.76 20.58 21.90
CA LEU A 382 -8.02 20.52 21.17
C LEU A 382 -9.23 20.84 22.07
N LYS A 383 -9.22 20.39 23.33
CA LYS A 383 -10.33 20.58 24.30
C LYS A 383 -10.98 21.97 24.30
N PRO A 384 -10.23 23.09 24.34
CA PRO A 384 -10.85 24.42 24.39
C PRO A 384 -11.48 24.87 23.06
N VAL A 385 -11.21 24.17 21.95
CA VAL A 385 -11.58 24.58 20.59
C VAL A 385 -12.26 23.47 19.77
N THR A 386 -12.78 22.42 20.41
CA THR A 386 -13.42 21.27 19.73
C THR A 386 -14.53 21.68 18.76
N LYS A 387 -15.28 22.73 19.07
CA LYS A 387 -16.35 23.27 18.20
C LYS A 387 -15.84 23.78 16.85
N ASN A 388 -14.58 24.20 16.76
CA ASN A 388 -13.98 24.75 15.55
C ASN A 388 -13.33 23.66 14.67
N PHE A 389 -13.10 22.47 15.23
CA PHE A 389 -12.36 21.39 14.57
C PHE A 389 -13.14 20.08 14.69
N PRO A 390 -14.06 19.80 13.75
CA PRO A 390 -14.85 18.58 13.75
C PRO A 390 -13.96 17.34 13.79
N THR A 391 -14.30 16.39 14.64
CA THR A 391 -13.61 15.10 14.77
C THR A 391 -14.57 13.95 14.44
N TYR A 392 -14.12 13.00 13.64
CA TYR A 392 -14.90 11.82 13.23
C TYR A 392 -14.18 10.53 13.62
N LEU A 393 -14.95 9.46 13.82
CA LEU A 393 -14.43 8.11 14.09
C LEU A 393 -13.54 7.61 12.95
N GLY A 394 -13.81 8.02 11.71
CA GLY A 394 -12.94 7.72 10.59
C GLY A 394 -13.57 8.04 9.24
N ARG A 395 -12.85 7.66 8.18
CA ARG A 395 -13.29 7.73 6.78
C ARG A 395 -12.78 6.56 5.94
N PRO A 396 -13.49 6.13 4.88
CA PRO A 396 -13.15 4.92 4.15
C PRO A 396 -12.05 5.15 3.09
N TRP A 397 -10.78 5.01 3.47
CA TRP A 397 -9.64 5.19 2.54
C TRP A 397 -9.71 4.31 1.28
N LYS A 398 -10.28 3.10 1.41
CA LYS A 398 -10.47 2.14 0.33
C LYS A 398 -11.90 1.59 0.31
N GLN A 399 -12.30 1.06 -0.85
CA GLN A 399 -13.67 0.67 -1.17
C GLN A 399 -14.33 -0.26 -0.14
N TYR A 400 -13.59 -1.18 0.46
CA TYR A 400 -14.13 -2.17 1.41
C TYR A 400 -13.77 -1.87 2.86
N SER A 401 -13.52 -0.59 3.17
CA SER A 401 -13.11 -0.12 4.49
C SER A 401 -13.94 -0.76 5.60
N ARG A 402 -13.27 -1.30 6.63
CA ARG A 402 -13.93 -2.01 7.74
C ARG A 402 -13.36 -1.59 9.08
N THR A 403 -14.16 -0.89 9.87
CA THR A 403 -13.80 -0.46 11.23
C THR A 403 -14.96 -0.69 12.19
N VAL A 404 -14.65 -1.18 13.39
CA VAL A 404 -15.62 -1.39 14.47
C VAL A 404 -15.17 -0.65 15.72
N VAL A 405 -16.07 0.11 16.33
CA VAL A 405 -15.85 0.78 17.62
C VAL A 405 -16.88 0.23 18.60
N MET A 406 -16.45 -0.46 19.65
CA MET A 406 -17.34 -1.16 20.58
C MET A 406 -16.88 -1.04 22.03
N GLN A 407 -17.86 -0.95 22.94
CA GLN A 407 -17.64 -0.78 24.39
C GLN A 407 -16.69 0.38 24.74
N THR A 408 -16.60 1.38 23.88
CA THR A 408 -15.59 2.44 23.94
C THR A 408 -16.26 3.75 24.34
N PHE A 409 -15.66 4.49 25.26
CA PHE A 409 -16.12 5.82 25.63
C PHE A 409 -15.79 6.82 24.52
N LEU A 410 -16.79 7.57 24.06
CA LEU A 410 -16.65 8.64 23.08
C LEU A 410 -16.92 9.97 23.77
N ASP A 411 -15.91 10.83 23.86
CA ASP A 411 -16.05 12.18 24.40
C ASP A 411 -16.85 13.08 23.41
N GLY A 412 -17.31 14.24 23.88
CA GLY A 412 -18.17 15.15 23.13
C GLY A 412 -17.53 15.81 21.89
N LEU A 413 -16.26 15.50 21.58
CA LEU A 413 -15.58 15.95 20.35
C LEU A 413 -16.08 15.23 19.09
N ILE A 414 -16.62 14.02 19.23
CA ILE A 414 -17.05 13.22 18.08
C ILE A 414 -18.30 13.86 17.49
N ASN A 415 -18.21 14.19 16.22
CA ASN A 415 -19.34 14.73 15.47
C ASN A 415 -20.51 13.73 15.51
N PRO A 416 -21.78 14.16 15.71
CA PRO A 416 -22.94 13.27 15.74
C PRO A 416 -23.13 12.39 14.50
N ALA A 417 -22.61 12.79 13.34
CA ALA A 417 -22.60 11.94 12.14
C ALA A 417 -21.76 10.65 12.32
N GLY A 418 -20.83 10.65 13.28
CA GLY A 418 -19.92 9.56 13.60
C GLY A 418 -18.79 9.42 12.59
N TRP A 419 -19.12 9.21 11.33
CA TRP A 419 -18.17 8.93 10.24
C TRP A 419 -18.13 10.07 9.22
N LEU A 420 -16.95 10.27 8.63
CA LEU A 420 -16.76 11.21 7.54
C LEU A 420 -16.69 10.45 6.22
N GLU A 421 -17.45 10.92 5.25
CA GLU A 421 -17.37 10.47 3.86
C GLU A 421 -15.94 10.61 3.31
N TRP A 422 -15.50 9.62 2.53
CA TRP A 422 -14.26 9.75 1.76
C TRP A 422 -14.57 10.59 0.53
N ASP A 423 -14.32 11.90 0.64
CA ASP A 423 -14.63 12.94 -0.36
C ASP A 423 -15.65 12.49 -1.43
N VAL A 424 -16.89 12.25 -0.96
CA VAL A 424 -17.96 11.61 -1.73
C VAL A 424 -18.43 12.52 -2.85
N ALA A 425 -18.36 13.84 -2.67
CA ALA A 425 -18.66 14.78 -3.74
C ALA A 425 -17.76 14.53 -4.95
N THR A 426 -16.45 14.41 -4.73
CA THR A 426 -15.49 14.13 -5.79
C THR A 426 -15.63 12.71 -6.35
N THR A 427 -15.76 11.72 -5.46
CA THR A 427 -15.87 10.32 -5.89
C THR A 427 -17.13 10.06 -6.70
N GLU A 428 -18.28 10.59 -6.26
CA GLU A 428 -19.55 10.48 -6.98
C GLU A 428 -19.55 11.32 -8.25
N PHE A 429 -18.91 12.48 -8.24
CA PHE A 429 -18.67 13.28 -9.43
C PHE A 429 -17.89 12.49 -10.49
N ILE A 430 -16.74 11.92 -10.14
CA ILE A 430 -15.95 11.08 -11.05
C ILE A 430 -16.78 9.88 -11.54
N LYS A 431 -17.44 9.17 -10.63
CA LYS A 431 -18.25 8.00 -10.96
C LYS A 431 -19.40 8.34 -11.92
N THR A 432 -20.06 9.47 -11.71
CA THR A 432 -21.16 9.93 -12.55
C THR A 432 -20.65 10.37 -13.92
N SER A 433 -19.58 11.16 -13.97
CA SER A 433 -18.98 11.59 -15.24
C SER A 433 -18.46 10.41 -16.06
N CYS A 434 -17.88 9.39 -15.42
CA CYS A 434 -17.41 8.18 -16.11
C CYS A 434 -18.52 7.34 -16.75
N LYS A 435 -19.81 7.52 -16.38
CA LYS A 435 -20.92 6.84 -17.06
C LYS A 435 -21.10 7.31 -18.51
N ALA A 436 -20.59 8.49 -18.86
CA ALA A 436 -20.65 9.04 -20.21
C ALA A 436 -19.56 8.46 -21.14
N THR A 437 -18.66 7.62 -20.62
CA THR A 437 -17.53 7.09 -21.39
C THR A 437 -17.78 5.66 -21.89
N VAL A 438 -16.99 5.23 -22.89
CA VAL A 438 -17.09 3.88 -23.47
C VAL A 438 -16.63 2.79 -22.49
N TYR A 439 -15.69 3.12 -21.59
CA TYR A 439 -15.15 2.20 -20.58
C TYR A 439 -15.28 2.77 -19.15
N PRO A 440 -16.49 2.79 -18.55
CA PRO A 440 -16.77 3.46 -17.28
C PRO A 440 -15.95 2.96 -16.09
N ASP A 441 -15.77 1.64 -15.98
CA ASP A 441 -15.00 1.05 -14.88
C ASP A 441 -13.51 1.40 -14.97
N LEU A 442 -12.96 1.42 -16.18
CA LEU A 442 -11.57 1.85 -16.41
C LEU A 442 -11.42 3.34 -16.09
N CYS A 443 -12.37 4.17 -16.51
CA CYS A 443 -12.42 5.61 -16.22
C CYS A 443 -12.41 5.86 -14.71
N PHE A 444 -13.31 5.22 -13.96
CA PHE A 444 -13.41 5.43 -12.52
C PHE A 444 -12.14 4.96 -11.80
N ASN A 445 -11.66 3.75 -12.11
CA ASN A 445 -10.48 3.20 -11.44
C ASN A 445 -9.19 3.95 -11.74
N SER A 446 -9.07 4.57 -12.92
CA SER A 446 -7.89 5.35 -13.30
C SER A 446 -7.90 6.76 -12.71
N LEU A 447 -9.09 7.34 -12.46
CA LEU A 447 -9.26 8.71 -11.96
C LEU A 447 -9.49 8.79 -10.44
N TYR A 448 -9.99 7.72 -9.80
CA TYR A 448 -10.26 7.69 -8.35
C TYR A 448 -9.04 8.06 -7.50
N THR A 449 -7.84 7.65 -7.91
CA THR A 449 -6.60 8.00 -7.19
C THR A 449 -6.23 9.48 -7.28
N GLN A 450 -6.81 10.20 -8.24
CA GLN A 450 -6.63 11.65 -8.42
C GLN A 450 -7.80 12.45 -7.83
N ALA A 451 -8.71 11.81 -7.08
CA ALA A 451 -9.89 12.44 -6.50
C ALA A 451 -9.57 13.81 -5.86
N ASN A 452 -8.55 13.88 -4.99
CA ASN A 452 -8.18 15.13 -4.33
C ASN A 452 -7.81 16.27 -5.30
N ALA A 453 -7.22 15.95 -6.46
CA ALA A 453 -6.84 16.93 -7.48
C ALA A 453 -8.01 17.32 -8.39
N ILE A 454 -8.92 16.38 -8.65
CA ILE A 454 -10.09 16.57 -9.52
C ILE A 454 -11.15 17.43 -8.83
N GLN A 455 -11.34 17.24 -7.52
CA GLN A 455 -12.47 17.81 -6.76
C GLN A 455 -13.80 17.52 -7.51
N THR A 456 -14.65 18.52 -7.67
CA THR A 456 -15.91 18.41 -8.44
C THR A 456 -15.87 19.19 -9.76
N SER A 457 -14.67 19.41 -10.32
CA SER A 457 -14.48 20.25 -11.51
C SER A 457 -14.40 19.43 -12.81
N PRO A 458 -15.31 19.64 -13.79
CA PRO A 458 -15.24 19.00 -15.12
C PRO A 458 -13.93 19.26 -15.87
N MET A 459 -13.37 20.46 -15.76
CA MET A 459 -12.09 20.81 -16.37
C MET A 459 -10.92 20.01 -15.76
N LEU A 460 -10.79 20.01 -14.42
CA LEU A 460 -9.78 19.22 -13.71
C LEU A 460 -9.95 17.71 -13.95
N LEU A 461 -11.19 17.23 -14.12
CA LEU A 461 -11.47 15.84 -14.50
C LEU A 461 -10.95 15.51 -15.90
N ALA A 462 -11.25 16.35 -16.90
CA ALA A 462 -10.77 16.16 -18.27
C ALA A 462 -9.23 16.24 -18.33
N ASN A 463 -8.63 17.18 -17.59
CA ASN A 463 -7.18 17.32 -17.48
C ASN A 463 -6.52 16.11 -16.78
N ALA A 464 -7.16 15.57 -15.74
CA ALA A 464 -6.71 14.35 -15.07
C ALA A 464 -6.76 13.14 -16.03
N ALA A 465 -7.82 13.01 -16.83
CA ALA A 465 -7.95 11.96 -17.83
C ALA A 465 -6.88 12.06 -18.91
N LEU A 466 -6.60 13.26 -19.42
CA LEU A 466 -5.48 13.51 -20.34
C LEU A 466 -4.14 13.15 -19.70
N SER A 467 -3.92 13.54 -18.45
CA SER A 467 -2.67 13.26 -17.73
C SER A 467 -2.43 11.76 -17.52
N VAL A 468 -3.47 11.01 -17.13
CA VAL A 468 -3.40 9.53 -17.05
C VAL A 468 -3.08 8.91 -18.40
N THR A 469 -3.75 9.39 -19.44
CA THR A 469 -3.59 8.88 -20.81
C THR A 469 -2.18 9.16 -21.33
N LEU A 470 -1.69 10.40 -21.21
CA LEU A 470 -0.33 10.81 -21.58
C LEU A 470 0.72 10.00 -20.83
N ALA A 471 0.55 9.81 -19.53
CA ALA A 471 1.46 9.00 -18.73
C ALA A 471 1.53 7.56 -19.25
N THR A 472 0.39 6.98 -19.65
CA THR A 472 0.29 5.63 -20.21
C THR A 472 0.84 5.54 -21.64
N ALA A 473 0.65 6.59 -22.45
CA ALA A 473 1.19 6.69 -23.80
C ALA A 473 2.73 6.80 -23.79
N ARG A 474 3.29 7.69 -22.96
CA ARG A 474 4.76 7.83 -22.76
C ARG A 474 5.38 6.51 -22.34
N THR A 475 4.78 5.90 -21.33
CA THR A 475 5.09 4.56 -20.83
C THR A 475 5.18 3.52 -21.94
N THR A 476 4.19 3.49 -22.83
CA THR A 476 4.09 2.46 -23.87
C THR A 476 5.03 2.76 -25.04
N SER A 477 5.13 4.03 -25.44
CA SER A 477 6.09 4.51 -26.46
C SER A 477 7.51 4.08 -26.09
N ALA A 478 7.88 4.27 -24.83
CA ALA A 478 9.16 3.86 -24.33
C ALA A 478 9.38 2.33 -24.31
N MET A 479 8.39 1.57 -23.86
CA MET A 479 8.43 0.10 -23.91
C MET A 479 8.63 -0.39 -25.35
N VAL A 480 7.86 0.15 -26.29
CA VAL A 480 7.97 -0.18 -27.72
C VAL A 480 9.34 0.21 -28.25
N SER A 481 9.87 1.38 -27.87
CA SER A 481 11.22 1.81 -28.25
C SER A 481 12.33 0.92 -27.70
N GLN A 482 12.15 0.32 -26.54
CA GLN A 482 13.14 -0.58 -25.97
C GLN A 482 13.07 -1.94 -26.64
N MET A 483 11.86 -2.49 -26.79
CA MET A 483 11.64 -3.75 -27.49
C MET A 483 12.07 -3.66 -28.97
N SER A 484 11.95 -2.50 -29.61
CA SER A 484 12.37 -2.29 -30.99
C SER A 484 13.89 -2.45 -31.20
N LYS A 485 14.68 -2.47 -30.13
CA LYS A 485 16.15 -2.62 -30.16
C LYS A 485 16.61 -4.08 -30.01
N ASP A 486 15.70 -5.02 -29.74
CA ASP A 486 16.06 -6.44 -29.58
C ASP A 486 16.53 -7.05 -30.91
N ALA A 487 17.76 -7.58 -30.94
CA ALA A 487 18.40 -8.13 -32.14
C ALA A 487 17.75 -9.43 -32.67
N GLY A 488 16.75 -9.99 -31.95
CA GLY A 488 16.10 -11.26 -32.28
C GLY A 488 14.81 -11.13 -33.12
N MET A 489 14.39 -9.93 -33.52
CA MET A 489 13.14 -9.73 -34.26
C MET A 489 13.23 -10.10 -35.74
N ARG A 490 12.14 -10.64 -36.28
CA ARG A 490 11.97 -10.83 -37.72
C ARG A 490 11.86 -9.45 -38.41
N PRO A 491 12.28 -9.32 -39.68
CA PRO A 491 12.23 -8.02 -40.39
C PRO A 491 10.85 -7.35 -40.39
N ARG A 492 9.77 -8.14 -40.50
CA ARG A 492 8.39 -7.65 -40.43
C ARG A 492 7.99 -7.15 -39.04
N GLU A 493 8.49 -7.81 -37.99
CA GLU A 493 8.29 -7.38 -36.60
C GLU A 493 9.02 -6.09 -36.31
N ALA A 494 10.27 -5.98 -36.76
CA ALA A 494 11.04 -4.75 -36.62
C ALA A 494 10.40 -3.58 -37.39
N GLY A 495 9.78 -3.83 -38.56
CA GLY A 495 8.97 -2.85 -39.28
C GLY A 495 7.78 -2.36 -38.47
N ALA A 496 6.90 -3.27 -38.06
CA ALA A 496 5.71 -2.95 -37.27
C ALA A 496 6.04 -2.21 -35.96
N MET A 497 7.16 -2.55 -35.31
CA MET A 497 7.62 -1.88 -34.10
C MET A 497 8.08 -0.44 -34.35
N ARG A 498 8.72 -0.15 -35.50
CA ARG A 498 9.11 1.21 -35.87
C ARG A 498 7.89 2.08 -36.18
N ASP A 499 6.98 1.55 -36.98
CA ASP A 499 5.75 2.26 -37.37
C ASP A 499 4.91 2.54 -36.12
N CYS A 500 4.75 1.55 -35.23
CA CYS A 500 4.05 1.73 -33.97
C CYS A 500 4.74 2.76 -33.04
N LEU A 501 6.07 2.78 -33.00
CA LEU A 501 6.81 3.75 -32.19
C LEU A 501 6.63 5.18 -32.70
N GLU A 502 6.62 5.36 -34.02
CA GLU A 502 6.39 6.66 -34.66
C GLU A 502 5.02 7.23 -34.27
N VAL A 503 3.95 6.45 -34.46
CA VAL A 503 2.60 6.91 -34.11
C VAL A 503 2.41 7.08 -32.60
N LEU A 504 3.05 6.27 -31.75
CA LEU A 504 3.02 6.48 -30.30
C LEU A 504 3.73 7.75 -29.85
N ARG A 505 4.76 8.21 -30.55
CA ARG A 505 5.41 9.50 -30.28
C ARG A 505 4.48 10.66 -30.67
N ALA A 506 3.82 10.56 -31.83
CA ALA A 506 2.80 11.51 -32.23
C ALA A 506 1.66 11.60 -31.18
N THR A 507 1.14 10.45 -30.71
CA THR A 507 0.14 10.40 -29.62
C THR A 507 0.62 11.14 -28.36
N VAL A 508 1.88 10.98 -27.96
CA VAL A 508 2.45 11.68 -26.79
C VAL A 508 2.47 13.19 -26.99
N GLU A 509 2.83 13.66 -28.19
CA GLU A 509 2.87 15.08 -28.54
C GLU A 509 1.46 15.68 -28.56
N GLU A 510 0.51 15.02 -29.21
CA GLU A 510 -0.90 15.42 -29.31
C GLU A 510 -1.56 15.51 -27.91
N LEU A 511 -1.32 14.52 -27.04
CA LEU A 511 -1.83 14.54 -25.67
C LEU A 511 -1.15 15.63 -24.82
N GLN A 512 0.13 15.92 -25.04
CA GLN A 512 0.82 16.99 -24.34
C GLN A 512 0.32 18.38 -24.77
N GLN A 513 0.08 18.58 -26.07
CA GLN A 513 -0.55 19.79 -26.59
C GLN A 513 -1.94 19.98 -25.99
N SER A 514 -2.73 18.90 -25.94
CA SER A 514 -4.07 18.89 -25.34
C SER A 514 -4.07 19.32 -23.87
N ILE A 515 -3.09 18.86 -23.08
CA ILE A 515 -2.97 19.26 -21.66
C ILE A 515 -2.59 20.73 -21.51
N THR A 516 -1.62 21.20 -22.30
CA THR A 516 -1.19 22.60 -22.27
C THR A 516 -2.37 23.51 -22.60
N GLU A 517 -3.06 23.22 -23.69
CA GLU A 517 -4.21 24.00 -24.14
C GLU A 517 -5.35 23.96 -23.10
N MET A 518 -5.66 22.78 -22.54
CA MET A 518 -6.67 22.61 -21.48
C MET A 518 -6.39 23.48 -20.23
N GLY A 519 -5.11 23.73 -19.92
CA GLY A 519 -4.70 24.60 -18.82
C GLY A 519 -5.07 26.08 -19.02
N ASP A 520 -5.11 26.53 -20.29
CA ASP A 520 -5.33 27.92 -20.66
C ASP A 520 -6.82 28.24 -20.94
N VAL A 521 -7.68 27.22 -21.03
CA VAL A 521 -9.11 27.35 -21.38
C VAL A 521 -9.89 28.25 -20.40
N LYS A 522 -9.56 28.22 -19.09
CA LYS A 522 -10.36 28.87 -18.03
C LYS A 522 -10.51 30.39 -18.18
N ASN A 523 -9.57 31.06 -18.86
CA ASN A 523 -9.53 32.52 -18.99
C ASN A 523 -9.55 33.00 -20.47
N SER A 524 -9.85 32.11 -21.40
CA SER A 524 -9.68 32.39 -22.83
C SER A 524 -10.91 33.01 -23.48
N LYS A 525 -10.68 33.99 -24.36
CA LYS A 525 -11.71 34.55 -25.25
C LYS A 525 -12.02 33.64 -26.44
N ASN A 526 -11.24 32.58 -26.66
CA ASN A 526 -11.30 31.69 -27.82
C ASN A 526 -11.68 30.25 -27.43
N PHE A 527 -12.47 30.07 -26.36
CA PHE A 527 -12.86 28.76 -25.81
C PHE A 527 -13.22 27.72 -26.90
N GLY A 528 -14.08 28.09 -27.87
CA GLY A 528 -14.53 27.18 -28.92
C GLY A 528 -13.40 26.68 -29.84
N LEU A 529 -12.45 27.55 -30.20
CA LEU A 529 -11.31 27.14 -31.02
C LEU A 529 -10.38 26.20 -30.24
N GLN A 530 -10.07 26.54 -28.99
CA GLN A 530 -9.19 25.72 -28.15
C GLN A 530 -9.80 24.34 -27.87
N MET A 531 -11.11 24.27 -27.61
CA MET A 531 -11.78 22.99 -27.43
C MET A 531 -11.77 22.15 -28.71
N ASN A 532 -11.96 22.76 -29.88
CA ASN A 532 -11.86 22.06 -31.17
C ASN A 532 -10.44 21.51 -31.39
N ASP A 533 -9.40 22.27 -31.05
CA ASP A 533 -8.02 21.83 -31.16
C ASP A 533 -7.73 20.64 -30.24
N ILE A 534 -8.14 20.73 -28.96
CA ILE A 534 -8.02 19.64 -27.98
C ILE A 534 -8.75 18.38 -28.49
N GLN A 535 -10.00 18.51 -28.95
CA GLN A 535 -10.78 17.37 -29.46
C GLN A 535 -10.12 16.74 -30.69
N THR A 536 -9.53 17.57 -31.56
CA THR A 536 -8.82 17.12 -32.76
C THR A 536 -7.58 16.31 -32.40
N TRP A 537 -6.72 16.85 -31.53
CA TRP A 537 -5.50 16.16 -31.11
C TRP A 537 -5.78 14.85 -30.38
N VAL A 538 -6.77 14.82 -29.47
CA VAL A 538 -7.11 13.57 -28.76
C VAL A 538 -7.73 12.53 -29.70
N SER A 539 -8.50 12.96 -30.70
CA SER A 539 -9.05 12.05 -31.72
C SER A 539 -7.96 11.49 -32.65
N ALA A 540 -6.96 12.32 -32.99
CA ALA A 540 -5.77 11.88 -33.72
C ALA A 540 -4.97 10.84 -32.92
N ALA A 541 -4.75 11.09 -31.62
CA ALA A 541 -4.08 10.16 -30.72
C ALA A 541 -4.76 8.78 -30.69
N LEU A 542 -6.10 8.75 -30.65
CA LEU A 542 -6.87 7.51 -30.69
C LEU A 542 -6.67 6.74 -32.00
N THR A 543 -6.61 7.45 -33.13
CA THR A 543 -6.41 6.87 -34.47
C THR A 543 -4.98 6.35 -34.65
N ASN A 544 -3.99 7.06 -34.10
CA ASN A 544 -2.59 6.65 -34.07
C ASN A 544 -2.41 5.29 -33.37
N GLU A 545 -3.15 5.06 -32.29
CA GLU A 545 -3.12 3.80 -31.55
C GLU A 545 -3.70 2.62 -32.35
N ASP A 546 -4.81 2.83 -33.08
CA ASP A 546 -5.33 1.84 -34.02
C ASP A 546 -4.35 1.56 -35.17
N THR A 547 -3.74 2.62 -35.71
CA THR A 547 -2.73 2.52 -36.78
C THR A 547 -1.52 1.70 -36.34
N CYS A 548 -1.04 1.86 -35.10
CA CYS A 548 0.01 0.99 -34.55
C CYS A 548 -0.41 -0.49 -34.63
N MET A 549 -1.67 -0.81 -34.33
CA MET A 549 -2.13 -2.20 -34.31
C MET A 549 -2.33 -2.82 -35.69
N GLU A 550 -2.60 -2.03 -36.72
CA GLU A 550 -2.68 -2.50 -38.11
C GLU A 550 -1.35 -3.08 -38.58
N GLY A 551 -0.22 -2.50 -38.16
CA GLY A 551 1.13 -3.01 -38.44
C GLY A 551 1.37 -4.44 -37.93
N PHE A 552 0.63 -4.87 -36.91
CA PHE A 552 0.67 -6.24 -36.36
C PHE A 552 -0.41 -7.17 -36.95
N GLY A 553 -1.04 -6.77 -38.05
CA GLY A 553 -2.06 -7.54 -38.77
C GLY A 553 -1.53 -8.82 -39.44
N GLY A 554 -2.41 -9.83 -39.53
CA GLY A 554 -2.17 -11.10 -40.22
C GLY A 554 -1.53 -12.21 -39.37
N LYS A 555 -1.77 -13.47 -39.77
CA LYS A 555 -1.33 -14.68 -39.03
C LYS A 555 0.18 -14.78 -38.83
N ILE A 556 0.96 -14.18 -39.72
CA ILE A 556 2.43 -14.19 -39.67
C ILE A 556 2.96 -13.42 -38.45
N MET A 557 2.17 -12.46 -37.92
CA MET A 557 2.51 -11.65 -36.75
C MET A 557 2.02 -12.27 -35.43
N ASP A 558 1.34 -13.42 -35.46
CA ASP A 558 0.85 -14.07 -34.25
C ASP A 558 2.02 -14.60 -33.41
N GLY A 559 2.02 -14.25 -32.12
CA GLY A 559 3.10 -14.57 -31.22
C GLY A 559 3.18 -13.63 -30.02
N LYS A 560 4.16 -13.88 -29.15
CA LYS A 560 4.33 -13.17 -27.88
C LYS A 560 4.48 -11.65 -28.05
N LEU A 561 5.23 -11.22 -29.07
CA LEU A 561 5.45 -9.79 -29.36
C LEU A 561 4.12 -9.04 -29.57
N LYS A 562 3.31 -9.52 -30.52
CA LYS A 562 2.00 -8.95 -30.84
C LYS A 562 1.07 -8.94 -29.64
N THR A 563 1.03 -10.02 -28.85
CA THR A 563 0.19 -10.08 -27.65
C THR A 563 0.57 -9.01 -26.61
N VAL A 564 1.88 -8.83 -26.37
CA VAL A 564 2.38 -7.84 -25.42
C VAL A 564 2.08 -6.41 -25.89
N VAL A 565 2.41 -6.09 -27.14
CA VAL A 565 2.17 -4.75 -27.72
C VAL A 565 0.68 -4.46 -27.75
N ARG A 566 -0.15 -5.39 -28.25
CA ARG A 566 -1.61 -5.23 -28.30
C ARG A 566 -2.22 -4.94 -26.94
N GLY A 567 -1.81 -5.65 -25.89
CA GLY A 567 -2.34 -5.43 -24.55
C GLY A 567 -2.09 -4.00 -24.05
N LYS A 568 -0.95 -3.40 -24.41
CA LYS A 568 -0.62 -2.02 -24.04
C LYS A 568 -1.39 -1.00 -24.88
N ILE A 569 -1.41 -1.17 -26.19
CA ILE A 569 -2.08 -0.24 -27.10
C ILE A 569 -3.59 -0.19 -26.85
N VAL A 570 -4.23 -1.34 -26.67
CA VAL A 570 -5.67 -1.41 -26.33
C VAL A 570 -5.98 -0.66 -25.04
N ASN A 571 -5.09 -0.73 -24.04
CA ASN A 571 -5.28 0.01 -22.80
C ASN A 571 -5.15 1.53 -23.00
N ILE A 572 -4.25 2.00 -23.87
CA ILE A 572 -4.19 3.43 -24.21
C ILE A 572 -5.47 3.82 -24.96
N CYS A 573 -5.91 3.04 -25.95
CA CYS A 573 -7.13 3.30 -26.73
C CYS A 573 -8.35 3.47 -25.84
N HIS A 574 -8.50 2.60 -24.84
CA HIS A 574 -9.60 2.73 -23.89
C HIS A 574 -9.48 3.99 -23.01
N LEU A 575 -8.26 4.39 -22.61
CA LEU A 575 -8.02 5.61 -21.82
C LEU A 575 -8.22 6.89 -22.66
N THR A 576 -7.69 6.93 -23.88
CA THR A 576 -7.84 8.03 -24.85
C THR A 576 -9.30 8.23 -25.21
N GLY A 577 -10.05 7.14 -25.47
CA GLY A 577 -11.50 7.21 -25.70
C GLY A 577 -12.28 7.72 -24.49
N ASN A 578 -11.89 7.33 -23.27
CA ASN A 578 -12.48 7.89 -22.05
C ASN A 578 -12.15 9.38 -21.87
N ALA A 579 -10.91 9.80 -22.13
CA ALA A 579 -10.49 11.19 -22.06
C ALA A 579 -11.27 12.05 -23.05
N LEU A 580 -11.38 11.61 -24.31
CA LEU A 580 -12.17 12.29 -25.34
C LEU A 580 -13.63 12.47 -24.93
N ALA A 581 -14.26 11.44 -24.38
CA ALA A 581 -15.64 11.53 -23.90
C ALA A 581 -15.83 12.57 -22.78
N LEU A 582 -14.88 12.65 -21.83
CA LEU A 582 -14.91 13.63 -20.75
C LEU A 582 -14.65 15.06 -21.25
N ILE A 583 -13.75 15.23 -22.22
CA ILE A 583 -13.47 16.50 -22.90
C ILE A 583 -14.72 16.99 -23.65
N ASN A 584 -15.38 16.10 -24.40
CA ASN A 584 -16.62 16.41 -25.10
C ASN A 584 -17.73 16.83 -24.12
N SER A 585 -17.84 16.12 -22.99
CA SER A 585 -18.77 16.50 -21.92
C SER A 585 -18.46 17.88 -21.36
N PHE A 586 -17.18 18.20 -21.08
CA PHE A 586 -16.76 19.52 -20.62
C PHE A 586 -17.09 20.63 -21.64
N ALA A 587 -16.78 20.40 -22.92
CA ALA A 587 -17.07 21.32 -24.02
C ALA A 587 -18.58 21.62 -24.11
N SER A 588 -19.43 20.59 -24.03
CA SER A 588 -20.89 20.75 -24.11
C SER A 588 -21.51 21.55 -22.96
N LEU A 589 -20.85 21.62 -21.81
CA LEU A 589 -21.32 22.36 -20.65
C LEU A 589 -20.96 23.86 -20.70
N HIS A 590 -20.02 24.26 -21.56
CA HIS A 590 -19.41 25.60 -21.57
C HIS A 590 -19.33 26.24 -22.97
N GLY A 591 -19.76 25.52 -24.01
CA GLY A 591 -19.72 25.92 -25.42
C GLY A 591 -21.10 26.21 -26.02
#